data_AF-A0A7G2LZQ4-F1
#
_entry.id   AF-A0A7G2LZQ4-F1
#
_cell.length_a   1.000
_cell.length_b   1.000
_cell.length_c   1.000
_cell.angle_alpha   90.00
_cell.angle_beta   90.00
_cell.angle_gamma   90.00
#
_symmetry.space_group_name_H-M   'P 1'
#
loop_
_entity.id
_entity.type
_entity.pdbx_description
1 polymer ?
#
loop_
_entity_poly.entity_id
_entity_poly.type
_entity_poly.pdbx_seq_one_letter_code
_entity_poly.pdbx_strand_id
1 'polypeptide(L)'
;EDQPVIVDFNPMADKLRFMTGTTNHRVDVDTGAVTVDGSLDWETGDMHVGETPAIAAAAYINSYGKPDSTAMFDIDSTIVAVIQQVSPNDGTLGAIGKLGIDAPEAAYAFDIQTTAEMENMAWLVNGNTLYSVDLETGAATETGMIEGVDGMIRDITILPAM
;
A
#
# COMPACT_ATOMS: atom_id res chain seq x y z
N GLU A 1 14.01 7.12 -14.27
CA GLU A 1 12.63 7.07 -14.78
C GLU A 1 11.66 7.19 -13.62
N ASP A 2 10.45 7.68 -13.88
CA ASP A 2 9.42 8.03 -12.88
C ASP A 2 8.85 6.78 -12.18
N GLN A 3 9.61 6.18 -11.26
CA GLN A 3 9.08 5.14 -10.37
C GLN A 3 8.10 5.76 -9.35
N PRO A 4 7.03 5.05 -8.96
CA PRO A 4 6.19 5.47 -7.86
C PRO A 4 7.03 5.73 -6.61
N VAL A 5 6.71 6.85 -5.96
CA VAL A 5 7.26 7.20 -4.65
C VAL A 5 6.15 6.97 -3.65
N ILE A 6 6.39 6.10 -2.69
CA ILE A 6 5.39 5.68 -1.71
C ILE A 6 5.84 6.16 -0.34
N VAL A 7 4.91 6.79 0.38
CA VAL A 7 5.11 7.28 1.73
C VAL A 7 3.89 6.89 2.56
N ASP A 8 4.14 6.25 3.70
CA ASP A 8 3.10 6.04 4.71
C ASP A 8 3.72 6.01 6.11
N PHE A 9 2.91 6.08 7.15
CA PHE A 9 3.32 6.13 8.53
C PHE A 9 2.86 4.90 9.30
N ASN A 10 3.79 4.26 10.01
CA ASN A 10 3.48 3.22 10.96
C ASN A 10 3.35 3.84 12.37
N PRO A 11 2.14 4.02 12.92
CA PRO A 11 1.96 4.62 14.23
C PRO A 11 2.35 3.73 15.41
N MET A 12 2.42 2.41 15.23
CA MET A 12 2.92 1.51 16.29
C MET A 12 4.43 1.70 16.46
N ALA A 13 5.16 1.74 15.35
CA ALA A 13 6.62 1.91 15.34
C ALA A 13 7.05 3.37 15.51
N ASP A 14 6.15 4.33 15.27
CA ASP A 14 6.44 5.77 15.19
C ASP A 14 7.52 6.06 14.15
N LYS A 15 7.29 5.54 12.93
CA LYS A 15 8.24 5.59 11.82
C LYS A 15 7.53 5.83 10.50
N LEU A 16 8.12 6.67 9.68
CA LEU A 16 7.71 6.84 8.29
C LEU A 16 8.37 5.77 7.43
N ARG A 17 7.59 5.21 6.52
CA ARG A 17 7.98 4.26 5.48
C ARG A 17 8.13 5.04 4.18
N PHE A 18 9.23 4.87 3.48
CA PHE A 18 9.50 5.51 2.20
C PHE A 18 10.04 4.49 1.21
N MET A 19 9.38 4.31 0.07
CA MET A 19 9.74 3.28 -0.90
C MET A 19 9.80 3.82 -2.33
N THR A 20 10.71 3.26 -3.11
CA THR A 20 10.81 3.47 -4.56
C THR A 20 11.36 2.20 -5.22
N GLY A 21 10.65 1.69 -6.22
CA GLY A 21 10.96 0.39 -6.80
C GLY A 21 11.00 -0.70 -5.73
N THR A 22 12.12 -1.43 -5.63
CA THR A 22 12.33 -2.46 -4.61
C THR A 22 13.09 -1.97 -3.37
N THR A 23 13.38 -0.67 -3.27
CA THR A 23 14.11 -0.13 -2.11
C THR A 23 13.13 0.33 -1.05
N ASN A 24 13.35 -0.14 0.19
CA ASN A 24 12.58 0.25 1.34
C ASN A 24 13.42 1.05 2.34
N HIS A 25 12.88 2.18 2.81
CA HIS A 25 13.46 2.99 3.86
C HIS A 25 12.54 3.13 5.05
N ARG A 26 13.13 3.18 6.24
CA ARG A 26 12.46 3.56 7.48
C ARG A 26 13.08 4.84 8.02
N VAL A 27 12.25 5.86 8.22
CA VAL A 27 12.66 7.17 8.69
C VAL A 27 12.16 7.37 10.12
N ASP A 28 13.09 7.74 11.00
CA ASP A 28 12.77 8.23 12.33
C ASP A 28 12.27 9.67 12.24
N VAL A 29 11.01 9.90 12.62
CA VAL A 29 10.34 11.20 12.41
C VAL A 29 10.83 12.29 13.35
N ASP A 30 11.36 11.93 14.52
CA ASP A 30 11.90 12.87 15.50
C ASP A 30 13.30 13.37 15.09
N THR A 31 14.13 12.47 14.56
CA THR A 31 15.55 12.74 14.29
C THR A 31 15.89 12.93 12.81
N GLY A 32 15.00 12.49 11.91
CA GLY A 32 15.26 12.40 10.47
C GLY A 32 16.24 11.30 10.07
N ALA A 33 16.64 10.42 11.01
CA ALA A 33 17.55 9.32 10.70
C ALA A 33 16.89 8.32 9.74
N VAL A 34 17.59 7.97 8.66
CA VAL A 34 17.10 7.04 7.63
C VAL A 34 17.83 5.71 7.74
N THR A 35 17.05 4.63 7.82
CA THR A 35 17.54 3.26 7.68
C THR A 35 17.15 2.74 6.31
N VAL A 36 18.09 2.11 5.60
CA VAL A 36 17.78 1.29 4.42
C VAL A 36 17.47 -0.11 4.92
N ASP A 37 16.23 -0.55 4.72
CA ASP A 37 15.77 -1.89 5.09
C ASP A 37 16.09 -2.90 3.95
N GLY A 38 15.67 -4.15 4.11
CA GLY A 38 15.82 -5.16 3.07
C GLY A 38 15.09 -4.79 1.77
N SER A 39 15.67 -5.21 0.64
CA SER A 39 15.03 -5.03 -0.67
C SER A 39 13.77 -5.87 -0.78
N LEU A 40 12.76 -5.34 -1.49
CA LEU A 40 11.51 -6.05 -1.72
C LEU A 40 11.73 -7.33 -2.53
N ASP A 41 11.29 -8.46 -1.99
CA ASP A 41 11.36 -9.78 -2.64
C ASP A 41 10.25 -10.71 -2.11
N TRP A 42 9.87 -11.69 -2.92
CA TRP A 42 8.81 -12.64 -2.60
C TRP A 42 9.26 -13.68 -1.58
N GLU A 43 8.36 -14.04 -0.66
CA GLU A 43 8.63 -15.06 0.33
C GLU A 43 8.85 -16.45 -0.31
N THR A 44 9.59 -17.31 0.38
CA THR A 44 9.85 -18.65 -0.13
C THR A 44 8.55 -19.45 -0.24
N GLY A 45 8.22 -19.87 -1.45
CA GLY A 45 7.01 -20.65 -1.73
C GLY A 45 5.85 -19.83 -2.29
N ASP A 46 5.98 -18.50 -2.38
CA ASP A 46 5.06 -17.66 -3.14
C ASP A 46 5.11 -18.03 -4.64
N MET A 47 3.99 -17.86 -5.35
CA MET A 47 3.91 -18.17 -6.78
C MET A 47 4.71 -17.21 -7.66
N HIS A 48 5.08 -16.03 -7.13
CA HIS A 48 5.82 -14.97 -7.82
C HIS A 48 7.33 -14.98 -7.53
N VAL A 49 7.85 -15.99 -6.82
CA VAL A 49 9.30 -16.13 -6.58
C VAL A 49 10.10 -16.04 -7.88
N GLY A 50 11.06 -15.11 -7.91
CA GLY A 50 11.91 -14.82 -9.07
C GLY A 50 11.39 -13.71 -9.98
N GLU A 51 10.17 -13.23 -9.78
CA GLU A 51 9.64 -12.02 -10.41
C GLU A 51 10.13 -10.77 -9.64
N THR A 52 10.36 -9.67 -10.35
CA THR A 52 10.68 -8.38 -9.69
C THR A 52 9.37 -7.69 -9.30
N PRO A 53 9.11 -7.42 -8.01
CA PRO A 53 7.89 -6.74 -7.60
C PRO A 53 7.86 -5.30 -8.12
N ALA A 54 6.66 -4.86 -8.50
CA ALA A 54 6.37 -3.54 -9.06
C ALA A 54 5.38 -2.79 -8.17
N ILE A 55 5.78 -2.58 -6.91
CA ILE A 55 4.96 -1.92 -5.90
C ILE A 55 4.71 -0.47 -6.29
N ALA A 56 3.44 -0.11 -6.38
CA ALA A 56 2.97 1.20 -6.84
C ALA A 56 2.34 2.06 -5.74
N ALA A 57 1.79 1.43 -4.70
CA ALA A 57 1.24 2.10 -3.53
C ALA A 57 1.28 1.16 -2.33
N ALA A 58 1.23 1.70 -1.11
CA ALA A 58 1.17 0.91 0.11
C ALA A 58 0.46 1.68 1.23
N ALA A 59 -0.14 0.94 2.16
CA ALA A 59 -0.82 1.49 3.32
C ALA A 59 -0.74 0.57 4.56
N TYR A 60 -0.77 1.15 5.76
CA TYR A 60 -0.86 0.44 7.04
C TYR A 60 -2.31 0.31 7.54
N ILE A 61 -2.67 -0.89 8.03
CA ILE A 61 -3.85 -1.06 8.90
C ILE A 61 -3.58 -0.49 10.31
N ASN A 62 -4.65 -0.20 11.03
CA ASN A 62 -4.67 0.30 12.40
C ASN A 62 -4.02 1.69 12.53
N SER A 63 -4.17 2.54 11.51
CA SER A 63 -3.55 3.86 11.41
C SER A 63 -4.27 4.93 12.26
N TYR A 64 -4.57 4.62 13.53
CA TYR A 64 -5.24 5.51 14.47
C TYR A 64 -4.54 5.54 15.83
N GLY A 65 -4.15 6.74 16.30
CA GLY A 65 -3.49 6.93 17.59
C GLY A 65 -2.17 6.16 17.70
N LYS A 66 -2.03 5.31 18.73
CA LYS A 66 -0.90 4.40 18.92
C LYS A 66 -1.44 2.98 19.11
N PRO A 67 -1.61 2.20 18.03
CA PRO A 67 -2.19 0.86 18.11
C PRO A 67 -1.18 -0.14 18.70
N ASP A 68 -1.68 -1.30 19.15
CA ASP A 68 -0.84 -2.41 19.61
C ASP A 68 -0.08 -3.09 18.47
N SER A 69 -0.64 -3.07 17.26
CA SER A 69 -0.05 -3.64 16.05
C SER A 69 -0.51 -2.94 14.78
N THR A 70 0.30 -3.05 13.75
CA THR A 70 0.04 -2.59 12.37
C THR A 70 0.49 -3.68 11.41
N ALA A 71 -0.10 -3.75 10.23
CA ALA A 71 0.42 -4.54 9.11
C ALA A 71 0.41 -3.68 7.85
N MET A 72 1.34 -3.95 6.95
CA MET A 72 1.53 -3.20 5.71
C MET A 72 0.99 -4.00 4.53
N PHE A 73 0.23 -3.33 3.68
CA PHE A 73 -0.32 -3.87 2.45
C PHE A 73 0.11 -3.01 1.27
N ASP A 74 0.47 -3.66 0.19
CA ASP A 74 0.98 -3.04 -1.00
C ASP A 74 0.09 -3.36 -2.21
N ILE A 75 0.22 -2.55 -3.25
CA ILE A 75 -0.38 -2.78 -4.57
C ILE A 75 0.73 -3.03 -5.57
N ASP A 76 0.77 -4.23 -6.16
CA ASP A 76 1.65 -4.53 -7.27
C ASP A 76 0.97 -4.22 -8.61
N SER A 77 1.60 -3.36 -9.39
CA SER A 77 1.06 -2.88 -10.68
C SER A 77 1.29 -3.83 -11.86
N THR A 78 2.22 -4.78 -11.75
CA THR A 78 2.51 -5.77 -12.80
C THR A 78 1.53 -6.94 -12.71
N ILE A 79 1.33 -7.48 -11.51
CA ILE A 79 0.42 -8.62 -11.30
C ILE A 79 -1.00 -8.19 -10.90
N VAL A 80 -1.20 -6.89 -10.65
CA VAL A 80 -2.49 -6.25 -10.37
C VAL A 80 -3.16 -6.91 -9.16
N ALA A 81 -2.45 -6.88 -8.03
CA ALA A 81 -2.78 -7.64 -6.83
C ALA A 81 -2.49 -6.87 -5.54
N VAL A 82 -3.22 -7.25 -4.49
CA VAL A 82 -2.90 -6.88 -3.11
C VAL A 82 -1.83 -7.82 -2.58
N ILE A 83 -0.80 -7.24 -1.98
CA ILE A 83 0.33 -7.94 -1.39
C ILE A 83 0.38 -7.60 0.09
N GLN A 84 0.70 -8.55 0.94
CA GLN A 84 1.11 -8.25 2.30
C GLN A 84 2.64 -8.15 2.34
N GLN A 85 3.17 -7.03 2.85
CA GLN A 85 4.58 -6.99 3.20
C GLN A 85 4.78 -7.65 4.57
N VAL A 86 4.90 -8.99 4.55
CA VAL A 86 4.90 -9.85 5.75
C VAL A 86 6.06 -9.56 6.71
N SER A 87 7.20 -9.08 6.19
CA SER A 87 8.29 -8.53 7.00
C SER A 87 8.75 -7.20 6.38
N PRO A 88 8.18 -6.04 6.78
CA PRO A 88 8.52 -4.76 6.17
C PRO A 88 10.00 -4.40 6.25
N ASN A 89 10.67 -4.76 7.34
CA ASN A 89 12.07 -4.44 7.55
C ASN A 89 13.02 -5.37 6.77
N ASP A 90 12.59 -6.59 6.46
CA ASP A 90 13.36 -7.52 5.62
C ASP A 90 13.00 -7.40 4.13
N GLY A 91 11.91 -6.69 3.80
CA GLY A 91 11.41 -6.54 2.43
C GLY A 91 10.57 -7.71 1.93
N THR A 92 10.15 -8.63 2.80
CA THR A 92 9.48 -9.85 2.37
C THR A 92 8.01 -9.61 1.99
N LEU A 93 7.61 -10.10 0.82
CA LEU A 93 6.27 -9.97 0.23
C LEU A 93 5.56 -11.32 0.14
N GLY A 94 4.26 -11.35 0.46
CA GLY A 94 3.36 -12.47 0.21
C GLY A 94 2.13 -12.02 -0.56
N ALA A 95 1.87 -12.61 -1.73
CA ALA A 95 0.73 -12.24 -2.56
C ALA A 95 -0.58 -12.74 -1.95
N ILE A 96 -1.57 -11.85 -1.84
CA ILE A 96 -2.90 -12.18 -1.29
C ILE A 96 -3.83 -12.61 -2.43
N GLY A 97 -4.00 -11.74 -3.41
CA GLY A 97 -4.93 -11.99 -4.52
C GLY A 97 -5.06 -10.82 -5.47
N LYS A 98 -5.60 -11.12 -6.66
CA LYS A 98 -5.78 -10.14 -7.73
C LYS A 98 -6.89 -9.15 -7.40
N LEU A 99 -6.68 -7.89 -7.79
CA LEU A 99 -7.68 -6.83 -7.69
C LEU A 99 -8.91 -7.09 -8.55
N GLY A 100 -8.77 -7.82 -9.66
CA GLY A 100 -9.87 -8.07 -10.59
C GLY A 100 -10.28 -6.86 -11.43
N ILE A 101 -9.38 -5.88 -11.59
CA ILE A 101 -9.56 -4.72 -12.45
C ILE A 101 -9.27 -5.12 -13.91
N ASP A 102 -10.27 -5.01 -14.78
CA ASP A 102 -10.16 -5.45 -16.19
C ASP A 102 -9.22 -4.59 -17.04
N ALA A 103 -9.15 -3.28 -16.75
CA ALA A 103 -8.34 -2.31 -17.49
C ALA A 103 -7.45 -1.51 -16.52
N PRO A 104 -6.36 -2.10 -16.01
CA PRO A 104 -5.46 -1.43 -15.08
C PRO A 104 -4.75 -0.25 -15.74
N GLU A 105 -4.89 0.92 -15.14
CA GLU A 105 -4.19 2.14 -15.51
C GLU A 105 -2.79 2.23 -14.88
N ALA A 106 -1.97 3.16 -15.38
CA ALA A 106 -0.59 3.33 -14.92
C ALA A 106 -0.46 3.89 -13.49
N ALA A 107 -1.46 4.63 -13.01
CA ALA A 107 -1.43 5.26 -11.70
C ALA A 107 -2.29 4.50 -10.70
N TYR A 108 -1.72 4.24 -9.53
CA TYR A 108 -2.38 3.65 -8.38
C TYR A 108 -2.20 4.58 -7.18
N ALA A 109 -3.23 4.72 -6.37
CA ALA A 109 -3.18 5.33 -5.06
C ALA A 109 -3.94 4.43 -4.09
N PHE A 110 -3.43 4.25 -2.88
CA PHE A 110 -3.97 3.27 -1.95
C PHE A 110 -3.91 3.83 -0.54
N ASP A 111 -5.00 3.66 0.21
CA ASP A 111 -5.08 4.06 1.60
C ASP A 111 -5.93 3.07 2.38
N ILE A 112 -5.64 2.93 3.67
CA ILE A 112 -6.42 2.11 4.59
C ILE A 112 -6.91 3.02 5.71
N GLN A 113 -8.19 3.34 5.63
CA GLN A 113 -8.89 4.08 6.66
C GLN A 113 -9.05 3.20 7.91
N THR A 114 -8.74 3.75 9.09
CA THR A 114 -8.97 3.10 10.39
C THR A 114 -9.92 3.93 11.27
N THR A 115 -10.92 3.28 11.87
CA THR A 115 -11.81 3.90 12.88
C THR A 115 -11.16 3.95 14.27
N ALA A 116 -11.79 4.66 15.23
CA ALA A 116 -11.31 4.67 16.62
C ALA A 116 -11.40 3.29 17.30
N GLU A 117 -12.30 2.44 16.81
CA GLU A 117 -12.50 1.05 17.23
C GLU A 117 -11.54 0.06 16.54
N MET A 118 -10.58 0.54 15.74
CA MET A 118 -9.61 -0.24 14.97
C MET A 118 -10.25 -1.10 13.86
N GLU A 119 -11.36 -0.65 13.29
CA GLU A 119 -11.92 -1.24 12.07
C GLU A 119 -11.23 -0.63 10.85
N ASN A 120 -10.81 -1.47 9.90
CA ASN A 120 -10.05 -1.06 8.73
C ASN A 120 -10.89 -1.16 7.45
N MET A 121 -10.77 -0.16 6.58
CA MET A 121 -11.38 -0.15 5.25
C MET A 121 -10.34 0.29 4.23
N ALA A 122 -10.04 -0.59 3.27
CA ALA A 122 -9.04 -0.32 2.25
C ALA A 122 -9.68 0.29 0.99
N TRP A 123 -9.00 1.29 0.44
CA TRP A 123 -9.45 2.08 -0.69
C TRP A 123 -8.33 2.17 -1.72
N LEU A 124 -8.66 1.93 -2.98
CA LEU A 124 -7.74 2.01 -4.09
C LEU A 124 -8.31 2.97 -5.14
N VAL A 125 -7.46 3.82 -5.68
CA VAL A 125 -7.74 4.51 -6.94
C VAL A 125 -6.84 3.94 -8.02
N ASN A 126 -7.42 3.52 -9.14
CA ASN A 126 -6.68 3.19 -10.36
C ASN A 126 -7.11 4.18 -11.46
N GLY A 127 -6.15 4.98 -11.95
CA GLY A 127 -6.41 6.14 -12.79
C GLY A 127 -7.19 7.22 -12.02
N ASN A 128 -8.51 7.24 -12.20
CA ASN A 128 -9.44 8.14 -11.49
C ASN A 128 -10.63 7.39 -10.88
N THR A 129 -10.67 6.05 -10.96
CA THR A 129 -11.77 5.25 -10.43
C THR A 129 -11.43 4.77 -9.02
N LEU A 130 -12.34 5.02 -8.07
CA LEU A 130 -12.24 4.59 -6.68
C LEU A 130 -12.86 3.21 -6.50
N TYR A 131 -12.15 2.35 -5.78
CA TYR A 131 -12.54 0.99 -5.42
C TYR A 131 -12.43 0.80 -3.91
N SER A 132 -13.33 0.03 -3.32
CA SER A 132 -13.09 -0.62 -2.03
C SER A 132 -12.33 -1.92 -2.25
N VAL A 133 -11.39 -2.25 -1.37
CA VAL A 133 -10.54 -3.44 -1.50
C VAL A 133 -10.74 -4.36 -0.30
N ASP A 134 -10.94 -5.65 -0.58
CA ASP A 134 -10.93 -6.70 0.43
C ASP A 134 -9.49 -7.17 0.64
N LEU A 135 -8.93 -6.94 1.84
CA LEU A 135 -7.53 -7.26 2.15
C LEU A 135 -7.28 -8.76 2.40
N GLU A 136 -8.32 -9.59 2.53
CA GLU A 136 -8.17 -11.03 2.73
C GLU A 136 -8.13 -11.79 1.40
N THR A 137 -8.87 -11.29 0.41
CA THR A 137 -9.02 -11.93 -0.92
C THR A 137 -8.29 -11.17 -2.02
N GLY A 138 -7.96 -9.90 -1.78
CA GLY A 138 -7.40 -8.97 -2.75
C GLY A 138 -8.42 -8.37 -3.71
N ALA A 139 -9.71 -8.73 -3.63
CA ALA A 139 -10.71 -8.30 -4.61
C ALA A 139 -11.06 -6.81 -4.48
N ALA A 140 -11.05 -6.08 -5.59
CA ALA A 140 -11.50 -4.70 -5.68
C ALA A 140 -12.95 -4.63 -6.18
N THR A 141 -13.74 -3.74 -5.57
CA THR A 141 -15.12 -3.45 -6.00
C THR A 141 -15.23 -1.96 -6.34
N GLU A 142 -15.63 -1.66 -7.57
CA GLU A 142 -15.80 -0.27 -8.03
C GLU A 142 -16.85 0.46 -7.21
N THR A 143 -16.53 1.68 -6.78
CA THR A 143 -17.44 2.57 -6.04
C THR A 143 -17.83 3.81 -6.85
N GLY A 144 -16.98 4.23 -7.78
CA GLY A 144 -17.27 5.28 -8.75
C GLY A 144 -16.03 6.04 -9.20
N MET A 145 -16.20 6.91 -10.19
CA MET A 145 -15.14 7.79 -10.67
C MET A 145 -15.01 9.04 -9.79
N ILE A 146 -13.78 9.44 -9.47
CA ILE A 146 -13.47 10.72 -8.84
C ILE A 146 -13.46 11.80 -9.93
N GLU A 147 -14.38 12.76 -9.80
CA GLU A 147 -14.50 13.90 -10.72
C GLU A 147 -13.79 15.15 -10.20
N GLY A 148 -13.58 16.14 -11.07
CA GLY A 148 -13.03 17.45 -10.69
C GLY A 148 -11.53 17.48 -10.45
N VAL A 149 -10.81 16.44 -10.86
CA VAL A 149 -9.34 16.36 -10.82
C VAL A 149 -8.76 16.47 -12.22
N ASP A 150 -7.67 17.23 -12.36
CA ASP A 150 -6.90 17.30 -13.59
C ASP A 150 -5.78 16.24 -13.54
N GLY A 151 -5.81 15.29 -14.48
CA GLY A 151 -4.82 14.21 -14.58
C GLY A 151 -5.13 12.99 -13.71
N MET A 152 -4.16 12.07 -13.63
CA MET A 152 -4.29 10.83 -12.86
C MET A 152 -3.98 11.06 -11.39
N ILE A 153 -4.75 10.41 -10.51
CA ILE A 153 -4.52 10.44 -9.06
C ILE A 153 -3.35 9.51 -8.74
N ARG A 154 -2.38 10.03 -7.98
CA ARG A 154 -1.17 9.30 -7.58
C ARG A 154 -1.12 8.96 -6.10
N ASP A 155 -1.92 9.65 -5.29
CA ASP A 155 -1.96 9.47 -3.84
C ASP A 155 -3.34 9.89 -3.31
N ILE A 156 -3.80 9.26 -2.23
CA ILE A 156 -5.09 9.53 -1.59
C ILE A 156 -4.96 9.42 -0.07
N THR A 157 -5.85 10.10 0.63
CA THR A 157 -6.12 9.82 2.05
C THR A 157 -7.63 9.88 2.26
N ILE A 158 -8.15 8.91 3.00
CA ILE A 158 -9.56 8.75 3.30
C ILE A 158 -9.79 9.15 4.74
N LEU A 159 -10.44 10.29 4.92
CA LEU A 159 -10.85 10.74 6.24
C LEU A 159 -12.11 9.98 6.67
N PRO A 160 -12.11 9.34 7.86
CA PRO A 160 -13.33 8.79 8.43
C PRO A 160 -14.40 9.87 8.57
N ALA A 161 -15.66 9.50 8.35
CA ALA A 161 -16.78 10.38 8.68
C ALA A 161 -16.74 10.70 10.19
N MET A 162 -16.83 11.99 10.51
CA MET A 162 -16.87 12.50 11.90
C MET A 162 -18.18 12.15 12.61
#